data_AF-A0A6V7L3C4-F1
#
_entry.id   AF-A0A6V7L3C4-F1
#
_cell.length_a   1.000
_cell.length_b   1.000
_cell.length_c   1.000
_cell.angle_alpha   90.00
_cell.angle_beta   90.00
_cell.angle_gamma   90.00
#
_symmetry.space_group_name_H-M   'P 1'
#
loop_
_entity.id
_entity.type
_entity.pdbx_description
1 polymer ?
#
loop_
_entity_poly.entity_id
_entity_poly.type
_entity_poly.pdbx_seq_one_letter_code
_entity_poly.pdbx_strand_id
1 'polypeptide(L)' 'EGADYLTVSLRDGGAAVSMTLANGRLDLHIKPTRIRFDDNQWHKIIVQRRVQE' A
#
# COMPACT_ATOMS: atom_id res chain seq x y z
N GLU A 1 20.75 -1.72 10.66
CA GLU A 1 19.84 -0.57 10.47
C GLU A 1 19.08 -0.80 9.16
N GLY A 2 17.76 -0.97 9.24
CA GLY A 2 16.94 -1.03 8.03
C GLY A 2 16.59 0.39 7.61
N ALA A 3 16.84 0.75 6.35
CA ALA A 3 16.43 2.04 5.84
C ALA A 3 14.90 2.17 5.89
N ASP A 4 14.43 3.37 6.19
CA ASP A 4 13.01 3.70 6.11
C ASP A 4 12.51 3.55 4.66
N TYR A 5 11.36 2.89 4.47
CA TYR A 5 10.78 2.71 3.15
C TYR A 5 9.26 2.69 3.15
N LEU A 6 8.70 3.08 2.01
CA LEU A 6 7.32 2.87 1.63
C LEU A 6 7.30 2.17 0.27
N THR A 7 6.52 1.11 0.14
CA THR A 7 6.30 0.39 -1.10
C THR A 7 4.82 0.34 -1.41
N VAL A 8 4.45 0.67 -2.64
CA VAL A 8 3.12 0.44 -3.19
C VAL A 8 3.29 -0.53 -4.35
N SER A 9 2.53 -1.62 -4.34
CA SER A 9 2.61 -2.67 -5.34
C SER A 9 1.23 -3.18 -5.73
N LEU A 10 1.13 -3.70 -6.95
CA LEU A 10 -0.02 -4.49 -7.38
C LEU A 10 0.22 -5.95 -6.96
N ARG A 11 -0.64 -6.49 -6.11
CA ARG A 11 -0.53 -7.86 -5.58
C ARG A 11 -1.90 -8.54 -5.58
N ASP A 12 -1.99 -9.70 -6.23
CA ASP A 12 -3.22 -10.50 -6.38
C ASP A 12 -4.40 -9.73 -7.00
N GLY A 13 -4.14 -8.74 -7.84
CA GLY A 13 -5.15 -7.85 -8.43
C GLY A 13 -5.70 -6.78 -7.47
N GLY A 14 -5.11 -6.63 -6.28
CA GLY A 14 -5.36 -5.53 -5.35
C GLY A 14 -4.11 -4.68 -5.14
N ALA A 15 -4.24 -3.60 -4.38
CA ALA A 15 -3.10 -2.76 -4.01
C ALA A 15 -2.52 -3.24 -2.67
N ALA A 16 -1.21 -3.39 -2.59
CA ALA A 16 -0.49 -3.66 -1.35
C ALA A 16 0.39 -2.46 -0.99
N VAL A 17 0.31 -2.03 0.27
CA VAL A 17 1.11 -0.94 0.83
C VAL A 17 1.90 -1.49 2.01
N SER A 18 3.22 -1.40 1.93
CA SER A 18 4.13 -1.79 3.00
C SER A 18 4.97 -0.58 3.40
N MET A 19 5.12 -0.35 4.70
CA MET A 19 5.92 0.76 5.22
C MET A 19 6.70 0.30 6.45
N THR A 20 7.98 0.63 6.48
CA THR A 20 8.83 0.47 7.67
C THR A 20 9.42 1.83 7.99
N LEU A 21 9.23 2.28 9.23
CA LEU A 21 9.78 3.53 9.77
C LEU A 21 10.34 3.24 11.15
N ALA A 22 11.64 3.41 11.34
CA ALA A 22 12.34 3.09 12.59
C ALA A 22 11.97 1.68 13.13
N ASN A 23 11.21 1.59 14.22
CA ASN A 23 10.76 0.35 14.85
C ASN A 23 9.33 -0.09 14.46
N GLY A 24 8.64 0.70 13.63
CA GLY A 24 7.27 0.45 13.19
C GLY A 24 7.20 -0.18 11.81
N ARG A 25 6.31 -1.16 11.66
CA ARG A 25 5.98 -1.78 10.37
C ARG A 25 4.47 -1.77 10.15
N LEU A 26 4.06 -1.42 8.93
CA LEU A 26 2.69 -1.49 8.45
C LEU A 26 2.65 -2.31 7.18
N ASP A 27 1.77 -3.30 7.11
CA ASP A 27 1.47 -4.07 5.90
C ASP A 27 -0.04 -4.08 5.67
N LEU A 28 -0.48 -3.46 4.57
CA LEU A 28 -1.88 -3.37 4.17
C LEU A 28 -2.09 -4.04 2.80
N HIS A 29 -3.17 -4.82 2.68
CA HIS A 29 -3.61 -5.38 1.41
C HIS A 29 -5.04 -4.97 1.14
N ILE A 30 -5.23 -4.10 0.14
CA ILE A 30 -6.51 -3.57 -0.28
C ILE A 30 -7.01 -4.45 -1.42
N LYS A 31 -7.91 -5.38 -1.07
CA LYS A 31 -8.60 -6.23 -2.05
C LYS A 31 -9.98 -5.64 -2.36
N PRO A 32 -10.21 -5.16 -3.59
CA PRO A 32 -11.54 -4.72 -3.98
C PRO A 32 -12.50 -5.91 -4.03
N THR A 33 -13.73 -5.72 -3.55
CA THR A 33 -14.73 -6.80 -3.43
C THR A 33 -15.26 -7.29 -4.78
N ARG A 34 -15.08 -6.53 -5.86
CA ARG A 34 -15.66 -6.85 -7.17
C ARG A 34 -14.77 -6.54 -8.38
N ILE A 35 -14.03 -5.44 -8.38
CA ILE A 35 -13.23 -4.98 -9.53
C ILE A 35 -11.75 -5.01 -9.18
N ARG A 36 -10.95 -5.85 -9.84
CA ARG A 36 -9.49 -5.91 -9.63
C ARG A 36 -8.80 -4.71 -10.30
N PHE A 37 -7.63 -4.32 -9.80
CA PHE A 37 -6.86 -3.19 -10.36
C PHE A 37 -5.95 -3.57 -11.53
N ASP A 38 -5.85 -4.86 -11.86
CA ASP A 38 -5.12 -5.38 -13.02
C ASP A 38 -6.01 -5.52 -14.28
N ASP A 39 -7.05 -4.70 -14.38
CA ASP A 39 -8.12 -4.74 -15.40
C ASP A 39 -7.81 -3.91 -16.67
N ASN A 40 -6.58 -3.45 -16.83
CA ASN A 40 -6.14 -2.57 -17.92
C ASN A 40 -6.88 -1.21 -17.96
N GLN A 41 -7.46 -0.78 -16.84
CA GLN A 41 -8.04 0.56 -16.68
C GLN A 41 -7.15 1.44 -15.77
N TRP A 42 -7.31 2.75 -15.90
CA TRP A 42 -6.64 3.70 -15.00
C TRP A 42 -7.30 3.69 -13.62
N HIS A 43 -6.48 3.52 -12.57
CA HIS A 43 -6.88 3.60 -11.18
C HIS A 43 -6.06 4.67 -10.43
N LYS A 44 -6.68 5.38 -9.50
CA LYS A 44 -6.01 6.39 -8.66
C LYS A 44 -5.79 5.83 -7.26
N ILE A 45 -4.53 5.82 -6.81
CA ILE A 45 -4.15 5.45 -5.43
C ILE A 45 -3.75 6.71 -4.67
N ILE A 46 -4.29 6.91 -3.47
CA ILE A 46 -3.91 7.99 -2.56
C ILE A 46 -3.48 7.35 -1.24
N VAL A 47 -2.23 7.56 -0.83
CA VAL A 47 -1.71 7.10 0.46
C VAL A 47 -1.51 8.32 1.35
N GLN A 48 -2.20 8.36 2.49
CA GLN A 48 -2.06 9.42 3.49
C GLN A 48 -1.60 8.80 4.81
N ARG A 49 -0.41 9.21 5.26
CA ARG A 49 0.07 8.90 6.62
C ARG A 49 -0.18 10.12 7.50
N ARG A 50 -0.83 9.91 8.65
CA ARG A 50 -0.93 10.91 9.72
C ARG A 50 -0.12 10.43 10.91
N VAL A 51 0.71 11.31 11.46
CA VAL A 51 1.37 11.08 12.74
C VAL A 51 0.51 11.79 13.79
N GLN A 52 0.08 11.07 14.82
CA GLN A 52 -0.39 11.69 16.04
C GLN A 52 0.79 11.71 17.01
N GLU A 53 1.07 12.90 17.55
CA GLU A 53 2.00 13.09 18.67
C GLU A 53 1.45 12.47 19.96
#